data_AF-A0A662DYY4-F1
#
_entry.id   AF-A0A662DYY4-F1
#
_cell.length_a   1.000
_cell.length_b   1.000
_cell.length_c   1.000
_cell.angle_alpha   90.00
_cell.angle_beta   90.00
_cell.angle_gamma   90.00
#
_symmetry.space_group_name_H-M   'P 1'
#
loop_
_entity.id
_entity.type
_entity.pdbx_description
1 polymer ?
#
loop_
_entity_poly.entity_id
_entity_poly.type
_entity_poly.pdbx_seq_one_letter_code
_entity_poly.pdbx_strand_id
1 'polypeptide(L)' 'MTSDKSESFVRDMLAQAGVSVDGNRPFDIQVHDPRLYRRVLAEGALGLGEAYMDGWWDCEALDEFINKVMLADLEKE' A
#
# COMPACT_ATOMS: atom_id res chain seq x y z
N MET A 1 -7.59 18.91 5.99
CA MET A 1 -6.41 18.54 6.80
C MET A 1 -6.61 17.17 7.47
N THR A 2 -6.92 16.13 6.69
CA THR A 2 -7.23 14.78 7.20
C THR A 2 -6.49 13.69 6.39
N SER A 3 -5.46 14.06 5.63
CA SER A 3 -4.70 13.13 4.78
C SER A 3 -3.49 12.54 5.51
N ASP A 4 -2.92 13.29 6.46
CA ASP A 4 -1.61 13.04 7.05
C ASP A 4 -1.55 11.76 7.92
N LYS A 5 -2.53 11.57 8.82
CA LYS A 5 -2.60 10.36 9.67
C LYS A 5 -2.82 9.08 8.86
N SER A 6 -3.67 9.15 7.83
CA SER A 6 -3.99 8.00 7.00
C SER A 6 -2.78 7.55 6.21
N GLU A 7 -2.07 8.52 5.64
CA GLU A 7 -0.82 8.27 4.92
C GLU A 7 0.25 7.67 5.82
N SER A 8 0.53 8.28 6.98
CA SER A 8 1.55 7.74 7.90
C SER A 8 1.24 6.31 8.34
N PHE A 9 -0.01 6.02 8.69
CA PHE A 9 -0.40 4.67 9.12
C PHE A 9 -0.19 3.63 8.02
N VAL A 10 -0.63 3.93 6.79
CA VAL A 10 -0.45 3.01 5.65
C VAL A 10 1.03 2.84 5.29
N ARG A 11 1.81 3.92 5.34
CA ARG A 11 3.28 3.85 5.14
C ARG A 11 3.94 2.96 6.19
N ASP A 12 3.58 3.11 7.46
CA ASP A 12 4.12 2.29 8.55
C ASP A 12 3.71 0.82 8.42
N MET A 13 2.46 0.55 8.04
CA MET A 13 1.96 -0.80 7.77
C MET A 13 2.73 -1.48 6.64
N LEU A 14 2.93 -0.79 5.51
CA LEU A 14 3.72 -1.32 4.39
C LEU A 14 5.20 -1.49 4.75
N ALA A 15 5.75 -0.60 5.59
CA ALA A 15 7.11 -0.70 6.07
C ALA A 15 7.34 -1.97 6.93
N GLN A 16 6.34 -2.42 7.68
CA GLN A 16 6.41 -3.72 8.40
C GLN A 16 6.51 -4.91 7.44
N ALA A 17 5.91 -4.81 6.25
CA ALA A 17 6.08 -5.78 5.17
C ALA A 17 7.41 -5.59 4.39
N GLY A 18 8.24 -4.63 4.78
CA GLY A 18 9.49 -4.30 4.08
C GLY A 18 9.28 -3.57 2.77
N VAL A 19 8.07 -3.06 2.49
CA VAL A 19 7.71 -2.28 1.30
C VAL A 19 7.76 -0.79 1.63
N SER A 20 8.31 0.01 0.74
CA SER A 20 8.32 1.47 0.85
C SER A 20 7.35 2.09 -0.15
N VAL A 21 6.74 3.20 0.27
CA VAL A 21 5.91 4.04 -0.60
C VAL A 21 6.81 5.07 -1.29
N ASP A 22 6.70 5.17 -2.61
CA ASP A 22 7.56 5.94 -3.52
C ASP A 22 9.04 5.53 -3.39
N GLY A 23 9.26 4.22 -3.19
CA GLY A 23 10.59 3.62 -3.09
C GLY A 23 11.21 3.30 -4.46
N ASN A 24 12.48 2.91 -4.47
CA ASN A 24 13.22 2.62 -5.72
C ASN A 24 13.34 1.13 -6.02
N ARG A 25 12.84 0.24 -5.15
CA ARG A 25 12.90 -1.22 -5.40
C ARG A 25 11.73 -1.61 -6.30
N PRO A 26 11.86 -2.65 -7.14
CA PRO A 26 10.81 -3.03 -8.09
C PRO A 26 9.44 -3.31 -7.44
N PHE A 27 9.43 -3.80 -6.20
CA PHE A 27 8.21 -4.10 -5.43
C PHE A 27 7.73 -2.94 -4.55
N ASP A 28 8.45 -1.81 -4.52
CA ASP A 28 8.00 -0.60 -3.82
C ASP A 28 6.89 0.07 -4.62
N ILE A 29 5.81 0.47 -3.94
CA ILE A 29 4.66 1.07 -4.61
C ILE A 29 4.95 2.53 -4.98
N GLN A 30 4.49 2.97 -6.14
CA GLN A 30 4.45 4.37 -6.54
C GLN A 30 3.03 4.88 -6.41
N VAL A 31 2.81 5.92 -5.61
CA VAL A 31 1.45 6.43 -5.36
C VAL A 31 1.15 7.61 -6.28
N HIS A 32 0.19 7.41 -7.17
CA HIS A 32 -0.29 8.42 -8.11
C HIS A 32 -1.47 9.22 -7.54
N ASP A 33 -2.22 8.64 -6.60
CA ASP A 33 -3.38 9.26 -5.99
C ASP A 33 -3.42 9.08 -4.44
N PRO A 34 -3.37 10.18 -3.66
CA PRO A 34 -3.39 10.11 -2.19
C PRO A 34 -4.73 9.65 -1.60
N ARG A 35 -5.81 9.53 -2.39
CA ARG A 35 -7.06 8.90 -1.95
C ARG A 35 -6.86 7.43 -1.57
N LEU A 36 -5.79 6.80 -2.07
CA LEU A 36 -5.34 5.45 -1.69
C LEU A 36 -5.37 5.25 -0.17
N TYR A 37 -4.73 6.16 0.58
CA TYR A 37 -4.50 5.95 2.01
C TYR A 37 -5.79 5.82 2.82
N ARG A 38 -6.82 6.58 2.45
CA ARG A 38 -8.13 6.50 3.11
C ARG A 38 -8.88 5.23 2.73
N ARG A 39 -8.77 4.80 1.48
CA ARG A 39 -9.42 3.58 1.00
C ARG A 39 -8.81 2.34 1.64
N VAL A 40 -7.49 2.26 1.69
CA VAL A 40 -6.77 1.15 2.35
C VAL A 40 -7.14 1.08 3.83
N LEU A 41 -7.27 2.21 4.53
CA LEU A 41 -7.73 2.20 5.92
C LEU A 41 -9.19 1.73 6.10
N ALA A 42 -10.06 1.99 5.13
CA ALA A 42 -11.47 1.65 5.23
C ALA A 42 -11.77 0.21 4.79
N GLU A 43 -11.03 -0.29 3.80
CA GLU A 43 -11.33 -1.52 3.06
C GLU A 43 -10.18 -2.56 3.13
N GLY A 44 -9.08 -2.23 3.79
CA GLY A 44 -7.91 -3.11 3.96
C GLY A 44 -7.30 -3.53 2.62
N ALA A 45 -7.02 -4.83 2.50
CA ALA A 45 -6.43 -5.45 1.31
C ALA A 45 -7.33 -5.31 0.06
N LEU A 46 -8.66 -5.27 0.24
CA LEU A 46 -9.58 -5.08 -0.89
C LEU A 46 -9.41 -3.68 -1.48
N GLY A 47 -9.41 -2.64 -0.62
CA GLY A 47 -9.21 -1.26 -1.06
C GLY A 47 -7.85 -1.03 -1.72
N LEU A 48 -6.82 -1.74 -1.26
CA LEU A 48 -5.49 -1.74 -1.89
C LEU A 48 -5.53 -2.32 -3.31
N GLY A 49 -6.18 -3.48 -3.49
CA GLY A 49 -6.33 -4.14 -4.79
C GLY A 49 -7.22 -3.38 -5.77
N GLU A 50 -8.32 -2.79 -5.29
CA GLU A 50 -9.17 -1.95 -6.14
C GLU A 50 -8.47 -0.65 -6.54
N ALA A 51 -7.71 -0.03 -5.63
CA ALA A 51 -6.90 1.14 -5.97
C ALA A 51 -5.81 0.82 -7.00
N TYR A 52 -5.28 -0.41 -7.03
CA TYR A 52 -4.38 -0.86 -8.09
C TYR A 52 -5.10 -0.93 -9.44
N MET A 53 -6.30 -1.53 -9.48
CA MET A 53 -7.12 -1.60 -10.70
C MET A 53 -7.52 -0.21 -11.20
N ASP A 54 -7.77 0.74 -10.30
CA ASP A 54 -8.07 2.14 -10.61
C ASP A 54 -6.83 2.97 -11.00
N GLY A 55 -5.63 2.39 -10.95
CA GLY A 55 -4.37 3.06 -11.30
C GLY A 55 -3.92 4.12 -10.29
N TRP A 56 -4.39 4.05 -9.04
CA TRP A 56 -3.99 4.99 -7.98
C TRP A 56 -2.58 4.72 -7.45
N TRP A 57 -2.09 3.50 -7.65
CA TRP A 57 -0.71 3.12 -7.40
C TRP A 57 -0.32 1.95 -8.30
N ASP A 58 0.97 1.79 -8.55
CA ASP A 58 1.55 0.65 -9.24
C ASP A 58 2.94 0.31 -8.69
N CYS A 59 3.52 -0.79 -9.17
CA CYS A 59 4.93 -1.13 -8.98
C CYS A 59 5.39 -2.04 -10.14
N GLU A 60 6.70 -2.20 -10.29
CA GLU A 60 7.28 -3.03 -11.35
C GLU A 60 7.10 -4.53 -11.09
N ALA A 61 7.23 -4.95 -9.83
CA ALA A 61 7.18 -6.35 -9.39
C ALA A 61 5.99 -6.57 -8.43
N LEU A 62 4.78 -6.59 -8.99
CA LEU A 62 3.53 -6.76 -8.22
C LEU A 62 3.46 -8.11 -7.49
N ASP A 63 3.98 -9.17 -8.09
CA ASP A 63 4.03 -10.51 -7.50
C ASP A 63 4.92 -10.54 -6.25
N GLU A 64 6.07 -9.88 -6.28
CA GLU A 64 6.94 -9.74 -5.12
C GLU A 64 6.31 -8.86 -4.03
N PHE A 65 5.62 -7.78 -4.41
CA PHE A 65 4.84 -6.96 -3.49
C PHE A 65 3.79 -7.79 -2.75
N ILE A 66 2.96 -8.55 -3.47
CA ILE A 66 1.93 -9.40 -2.87
C ILE A 66 2.57 -10.44 -1.95
N ASN A 67 3.67 -11.06 -2.37
CA ASN A 67 4.38 -12.03 -1.53
C ASN A 67 4.82 -11.43 -0.18
N LYS A 68 5.41 -10.22 -0.20
CA LYS A 68 5.84 -9.52 1.02
C LYS A 68 4.67 -9.16 1.94
N VAL A 69 3.62 -8.58 1.38
CA VAL A 69 2.43 -8.16 2.13
C VAL A 69 1.71 -9.35 2.77
N MET A 70 1.59 -10.47 2.05
CA MET A 70 0.97 -11.69 2.57
C MET A 70 1.82 -12.35 3.67
N LEU A 71 3.16 -12.33 3.54
CA LEU A 71 4.06 -12.86 4.57
C LEU A 71 4.13 -11.99 5.84
N ALA A 72 3.85 -10.70 5.70
CA ALA A 72 3.80 -9.76 6.81
C ALA A 72 2.52 -9.90 7.66
N ASP A 73 1.55 -10.71 7.22
CA ASP A 73 0.26 -10.95 7.90
C ASP A 73 -0.44 -9.62 8.26
N LEU A 74 -0.54 -8.69 7.28
CA LEU A 74 -1.26 -7.41 7.45
C LEU A 74 -2.75 -7.58 7.81
N GLU A 75 -3.26 -8.83 7.86
CA GLU A 75 -4.62 -9.19 8.29
C GLU A 75 -4.78 -9.34 9.82
N LYS A 76 -3.71 -9.21 10.62
CA LYS A 76 -3.83 -9.26 12.09
C LYS A 76 -3.61 -7.90 12.77
N GLU A 77 -4.66 -7.07 12.82
CA GLU A 77 -5.07 -6.28 14.01
C GLU A 77 -6.57 -5.97 13.97
#